data_AF-A0A520ZMR2-F1
#
_entry.id   AF-A0A520ZMR2-F1
#
_cell.length_a   1.000
_cell.length_b   1.000
_cell.length_c   1.000
_cell.angle_alpha   90.00
_cell.angle_beta   90.00
_cell.angle_gamma   90.00
#
_symmetry.space_group_name_H-M   'P 1'
#
loop_
_entity.id
_entity.type
_entity.pdbx_description
1 polymer ?
#
loop_
_entity_poly.entity_id
_entity_poly.type
_entity_poly.pdbx_seq_one_letter_code
_entity_poly.pdbx_strand_id
1 'polypeptide(L)'
;LEDYFDHAPQLEDSLKAKGKSELLDVLRTTNMESGAIAYIRQHKAMGLGHAVWCARRLIASDEPFAVILPDDVIAADKPCLQQMTEAYAETGGCMVAAMEVPREKTSAYGILDVCNERDSLVSVRGMVEKPSIAEAPSNLAVIGRYILTPKVLNNLTSASQGAGGEIQLTDAIAKEIKEGRPVHGLRFSGQRCDCGSKAGFLQATVSFALARSDLQDEFSAFLRDTVPLLRVAE
;
A
#
# COMPACT_ATOMS: atom_id res chain seq x y z
N LEU A 1 5.61 -15.82 -10.35
CA LEU A 1 5.81 -14.97 -9.15
C LEU A 1 6.68 -15.70 -8.14
N GLU A 2 6.39 -16.98 -7.89
CA GLU A 2 7.19 -17.85 -7.00
C GLU A 2 8.71 -17.79 -7.32
N ASP A 3 9.07 -17.93 -8.60
CA ASP A 3 10.47 -17.89 -9.04
C ASP A 3 11.03 -16.47 -9.29
N TYR A 4 10.24 -15.41 -9.08
CA TYR A 4 10.66 -14.04 -9.43
C TYR A 4 11.82 -13.53 -8.56
N PHE A 5 11.87 -14.01 -7.32
CA PHE A 5 12.89 -13.63 -6.32
C PHE A 5 13.98 -14.70 -6.15
N ASP A 6 13.97 -15.71 -7.01
CA ASP A 6 14.98 -16.77 -7.04
C ASP A 6 16.17 -16.38 -7.91
N HIS A 7 17.26 -17.13 -7.75
CA HIS A 7 18.41 -17.04 -8.62
C HIS A 7 18.03 -17.26 -10.09
N ALA A 8 18.70 -16.51 -10.98
CA ALA A 8 18.55 -16.63 -12.43
C ALA A 8 19.88 -17.05 -13.09
N PRO A 9 20.31 -18.32 -12.99
CA PRO A 9 21.65 -18.76 -13.41
C PRO A 9 21.99 -18.40 -14.86
N GLN A 10 21.04 -18.56 -15.78
CA GLN A 10 21.27 -18.26 -17.19
C GLN A 10 21.52 -16.76 -17.43
N LEU A 11 20.82 -15.90 -16.70
CA LEU A 11 21.01 -14.45 -16.79
C LEU A 11 22.33 -14.05 -16.14
N GLU A 12 22.63 -14.58 -14.96
CA GLU A 12 23.89 -14.33 -14.27
C GLU A 12 25.11 -14.72 -15.13
N ASP A 13 25.10 -15.92 -15.72
CA ASP A 13 26.20 -16.40 -16.55
C ASP A 13 26.37 -15.57 -17.82
N SER A 14 25.26 -15.14 -18.44
CA SER A 14 25.27 -14.24 -19.60
C SER A 14 25.85 -12.86 -19.24
N LEU A 15 25.52 -12.31 -18.07
CA LEU A 15 26.07 -11.04 -17.58
C LEU A 15 27.55 -11.16 -17.25
N LYS A 16 27.97 -12.24 -16.57
CA LYS A 16 29.37 -12.55 -16.25
C LYS A 16 30.21 -12.69 -17.52
N ALA A 17 29.73 -13.47 -18.50
CA ALA A 17 30.42 -13.66 -19.79
C ALA A 17 30.58 -12.37 -20.58
N LYS A 18 29.66 -11.41 -20.41
CA LYS A 18 29.70 -10.08 -21.05
C LYS A 18 30.41 -9.01 -20.20
N GLY A 19 30.95 -9.37 -19.03
CA GLY A 19 31.64 -8.44 -18.13
C GLY A 19 30.73 -7.35 -17.54
N LYS A 20 29.41 -7.56 -17.48
CA LYS A 20 28.43 -6.57 -17.01
C LYS A 20 28.24 -6.60 -15.49
N SER A 21 29.30 -6.30 -14.75
CA SER A 21 29.33 -6.42 -13.27
C SER A 21 28.28 -5.55 -12.58
N GLU A 22 28.04 -4.32 -13.04
CA GLU A 22 27.04 -3.43 -12.44
C GLU A 22 25.62 -4.02 -12.50
N LEU A 23 25.24 -4.59 -13.65
CA LEU A 23 23.93 -5.26 -13.78
C LEU A 23 23.85 -6.54 -12.96
N LEU A 24 24.97 -7.24 -12.77
CA LEU A 24 25.03 -8.41 -11.90
C LEU A 24 24.80 -8.02 -10.44
N ASP A 25 25.36 -6.89 -10.00
CA ASP A 25 25.16 -6.40 -8.64
C ASP A 25 23.71 -5.95 -8.42
N VAL A 26 23.09 -5.28 -9.40
CA VAL A 26 21.64 -4.99 -9.36
C VAL A 26 20.83 -6.29 -9.25
N LEU A 27 21.10 -7.29 -10.07
CA LEU A 27 20.40 -8.58 -10.02
C LEU A 27 20.57 -9.28 -8.67
N ARG A 28 21.76 -9.22 -8.06
CA ARG A 28 21.98 -9.82 -6.73
C ARG A 28 21.10 -9.20 -5.65
N THR A 29 20.78 -7.91 -5.74
CA THR A 29 19.90 -7.25 -4.77
C THR A 29 18.45 -7.70 -4.84
N THR A 30 18.04 -8.40 -5.91
CA THR A 30 16.67 -8.91 -6.05
C THR A 30 16.49 -10.32 -5.47
N ASN A 31 17.58 -11.03 -5.19
CA ASN A 31 17.54 -12.37 -4.62
C ASN A 31 17.19 -12.31 -3.14
N MET A 32 16.31 -13.20 -2.70
CA MET A 32 15.86 -13.27 -1.31
C MET A 32 16.50 -14.47 -0.60
N GLU A 33 16.82 -14.30 0.68
CA GLU A 33 17.42 -15.38 1.47
C GLU A 33 16.45 -16.56 1.69
N SER A 34 17.02 -17.73 2.00
CA SER A 34 16.22 -18.92 2.31
C SER A 34 15.24 -18.65 3.46
N GLY A 35 13.95 -18.91 3.23
CA GLY A 35 12.89 -18.71 4.21
C GLY A 35 12.35 -17.27 4.29
N ALA A 36 12.85 -16.33 3.48
CA ALA A 36 12.39 -14.94 3.50
C ALA A 36 10.99 -14.73 2.89
N ILE A 37 10.54 -15.64 2.01
CA ILE A 37 9.24 -15.53 1.33
C ILE A 37 8.44 -16.82 1.51
N ALA A 38 7.15 -16.65 1.78
CA ALA A 38 6.17 -17.73 1.76
C ALA A 38 4.99 -17.33 0.86
N TYR A 39 4.51 -18.29 0.06
CA TYR A 39 3.41 -18.10 -0.88
C TYR A 39 2.16 -18.80 -0.39
N ILE A 40 1.02 -18.11 -0.49
CA ILE A 40 -0.30 -18.66 -0.16
C ILE A 40 -1.25 -18.37 -1.31
N ARG A 41 -2.12 -19.33 -1.61
CA ARG A 41 -3.13 -19.21 -2.65
C ARG A 41 -4.42 -18.64 -2.10
N GLN A 42 -4.91 -17.57 -2.74
CA GLN A 42 -6.28 -17.12 -2.62
C GLN A 42 -7.10 -17.69 -3.79
N HIS A 43 -7.77 -18.82 -3.59
CA HIS A 43 -8.47 -19.52 -4.70
C HIS A 43 -9.67 -18.77 -5.29
N LYS A 44 -10.27 -17.87 -4.50
CA LYS A 44 -11.41 -17.04 -4.93
C LYS A 44 -11.14 -15.60 -4.54
N ALA A 45 -11.34 -14.67 -5.47
CA ALA A 45 -11.26 -13.24 -5.24
C ALA A 45 -12.46 -12.78 -4.41
N MET A 46 -12.39 -12.95 -3.08
CA MET A 46 -13.44 -12.58 -2.14
C MET A 46 -13.11 -11.29 -1.36
N GLY A 47 -12.27 -10.42 -1.93
CA GLY A 47 -11.82 -9.17 -1.31
C GLY A 47 -10.50 -9.25 -0.54
N LEU A 48 -9.98 -8.08 -0.17
CA LEU A 48 -8.72 -7.89 0.56
C LEU A 48 -8.74 -8.56 1.93
N GLY A 49 -9.85 -8.48 2.65
CA GLY A 49 -10.00 -9.12 3.96
C GLY A 49 -9.84 -10.64 3.87
N HIS A 50 -10.38 -11.26 2.81
CA HIS A 50 -10.15 -12.69 2.57
C HIS A 50 -8.69 -13.01 2.26
N ALA A 51 -8.01 -12.15 1.48
CA ALA A 51 -6.59 -12.35 1.16
C ALA A 51 -5.71 -12.33 2.43
N VAL A 52 -5.95 -11.36 3.33
CA VAL A 52 -5.27 -11.30 4.63
C VAL A 52 -5.60 -12.53 5.49
N TRP A 53 -6.86 -12.97 5.52
CA TRP A 53 -7.27 -14.16 6.26
C TRP A 53 -6.63 -15.46 5.72
N CYS A 54 -6.39 -15.58 4.41
CA CYS A 54 -5.65 -16.70 3.84
C CYS A 54 -4.23 -16.80 4.44
N ALA A 55 -3.59 -15.68 4.76
CA ALA A 55 -2.25 -15.62 5.35
C ALA A 55 -2.18 -15.96 6.84
N ARG A 56 -3.32 -16.07 7.55
CA ARG A 56 -3.39 -16.20 9.02
C ARG A 56 -2.52 -17.30 9.64
N ARG A 57 -2.22 -18.38 8.90
CA ARG A 57 -1.43 -19.50 9.42
C ARG A 57 0.08 -19.22 9.45
N LEU A 58 0.53 -18.18 8.75
CA LEU A 58 1.92 -17.73 8.75
C LEU A 58 2.16 -16.55 9.68
N ILE A 59 1.08 -15.93 10.17
CA ILE A 59 1.15 -14.79 11.07
C ILE A 59 1.24 -15.33 12.50
N ALA A 60 2.28 -14.92 13.24
CA ALA A 60 2.43 -15.29 14.64
C ALA A 60 1.25 -14.74 15.47
N SER A 61 0.83 -15.47 16.50
CA SER A 61 -0.38 -15.15 17.28
C SER A 61 -0.25 -13.89 18.14
N ASP A 62 0.98 -13.46 18.41
CA ASP A 62 1.35 -12.46 19.39
C ASP A 62 2.18 -11.31 18.80
N GLU A 63 2.43 -11.31 17.49
CA GLU A 63 3.20 -10.26 16.81
C GLU A 63 2.33 -9.46 15.83
N PRO A 64 2.44 -8.12 15.80
CA PRO A 64 1.77 -7.34 14.77
C PRO A 64 2.40 -7.60 13.40
N PHE A 65 1.59 -7.44 12.35
CA PHE A 65 2.02 -7.68 10.98
C PHE A 65 1.62 -6.52 10.07
N ALA A 66 2.44 -6.26 9.05
CA ALA A 66 2.14 -5.26 8.05
C ALA A 66 1.32 -5.85 6.90
N VAL A 67 0.39 -5.06 6.37
CA VAL A 67 -0.27 -5.34 5.08
C VAL A 67 0.10 -4.23 4.11
N ILE A 68 0.59 -4.62 2.93
CA ILE A 68 1.11 -3.72 1.91
C ILE A 68 0.38 -4.04 0.61
N LEU A 69 -0.39 -3.07 0.10
CA LEU A 69 -1.02 -3.17 -1.22
C LEU A 69 -0.01 -2.66 -2.27
N PRO A 70 0.43 -3.52 -3.21
CA PRO A 70 1.53 -3.21 -4.11
C PRO A 70 1.16 -2.20 -5.20
N ASP A 71 -0.13 -1.99 -5.46
CA ASP A 71 -0.66 -0.97 -6.37
C ASP A 71 -0.61 0.45 -5.80
N ASP A 72 -0.50 0.60 -4.48
CA ASP A 72 -0.21 1.89 -3.85
C ASP A 72 1.31 2.12 -3.79
N VAL A 73 1.83 2.86 -4.76
CA VAL A 73 3.24 3.26 -4.79
C VAL A 73 3.40 4.57 -4.05
N ILE A 74 4.26 4.62 -3.04
CA ILE A 74 4.43 5.79 -2.18
C ILE A 74 5.88 6.27 -2.27
N ALA A 75 6.05 7.50 -2.74
CA ALA A 75 7.34 8.20 -2.75
C ALA A 75 7.44 9.11 -1.52
N ALA A 76 8.47 8.92 -0.71
CA ALA A 76 8.70 9.72 0.50
C ALA A 76 10.17 9.66 0.89
N ASP A 77 10.70 10.72 1.50
CA ASP A 77 12.07 10.75 2.02
C ASP A 77 12.27 9.68 3.12
N LYS A 78 11.31 9.60 4.05
CA LYS A 78 11.19 8.49 5.00
C LYS A 78 10.10 7.53 4.50
N PRO A 79 10.38 6.23 4.28
CA PRO A 79 9.37 5.27 3.82
C PRO A 79 8.10 5.27 4.69
N CYS A 80 6.93 5.19 4.05
CA CYS A 80 5.63 5.24 4.76
C CYS A 80 5.53 4.17 5.85
N LEU A 81 5.96 2.93 5.58
CA LEU A 81 5.91 1.87 6.59
C LEU A 81 6.84 2.17 7.77
N GLN A 82 8.00 2.80 7.52
CA GLN A 82 8.91 3.21 8.60
C GLN A 82 8.27 4.26 9.50
N GLN A 83 7.63 5.28 8.91
CA GLN A 83 6.85 6.28 9.66
C GLN A 83 5.78 5.61 10.53
N MET A 84 5.07 4.61 9.97
CA MET A 84 4.07 3.84 10.70
C MET A 84 4.67 3.02 11.84
N THR A 85 5.80 2.34 11.62
CA THR A 85 6.44 1.55 12.70
C THR A 85 6.92 2.41 13.85
N GLU A 86 7.43 3.61 13.57
CA GLU A 86 7.85 4.58 14.59
C GLU A 86 6.63 5.05 15.41
N ALA A 87 5.55 5.45 14.76
CA ALA A 87 4.31 5.84 15.44
C ALA A 87 3.67 4.68 16.20
N TYR A 88 3.70 3.47 15.63
CA TYR A 88 3.14 2.27 16.23
C TYR A 88 3.82 1.89 17.54
N ALA A 89 5.12 2.15 17.67
CA ALA A 89 5.87 1.89 18.91
C ALA A 89 5.32 2.69 20.11
N GLU A 90 4.65 3.82 19.87
CA GLU A 90 4.04 4.64 20.92
C GLU A 90 2.58 4.27 21.22
N THR A 91 1.85 3.75 20.23
CA THR A 91 0.39 3.56 20.32
C THR A 91 -0.06 2.12 20.47
N GLY A 92 0.62 1.18 19.80
CA GLY A 92 0.10 -0.16 19.54
C GLY A 92 -1.24 -0.14 18.77
N GLY A 93 -2.05 -1.19 18.95
CA GLY A 93 -3.38 -1.29 18.35
C GLY A 93 -3.34 -1.65 16.86
N CYS A 94 -4.39 -1.31 16.11
CA CYS A 94 -4.28 -1.31 14.65
C CYS A 94 -3.91 0.10 14.17
N MET A 95 -3.09 0.18 13.14
CA MET A 95 -2.69 1.43 12.51
C MET A 95 -2.88 1.37 11.00
N VAL A 96 -3.42 2.44 10.43
CA VAL A 96 -3.58 2.59 8.99
C VAL A 96 -2.93 3.87 8.52
N ALA A 97 -2.21 3.85 7.40
CA ALA A 97 -1.78 5.10 6.79
C ALA A 97 -2.98 5.76 6.11
N ALA A 98 -3.01 7.09 6.16
CA ALA A 98 -4.09 7.87 5.60
C ALA A 98 -3.58 9.13 4.92
N MET A 99 -4.36 9.63 3.96
CA MET A 99 -4.15 10.91 3.30
C MET A 99 -5.48 11.62 3.10
N GLU A 100 -5.43 12.94 3.01
CA GLU A 100 -6.62 13.70 2.59
C GLU A 100 -6.87 13.50 1.10
N VAL A 101 -8.14 13.30 0.75
CA VAL A 101 -8.60 13.24 -0.64
C VAL A 101 -9.66 14.31 -0.89
N PRO A 102 -9.84 14.77 -2.14
CA PRO A 102 -11.02 15.55 -2.51
C PRO A 102 -12.29 14.82 -2.10
N ARG A 103 -13.29 15.56 -1.63
CA ARG A 103 -14.52 14.99 -1.05
C ARG A 103 -15.28 14.13 -2.07
N GLU A 104 -15.14 14.44 -3.35
CA GLU A 104 -15.76 13.71 -4.46
C GLU A 104 -15.15 12.33 -4.67
N LYS A 105 -13.96 12.07 -4.13
CA LYS A 105 -13.25 10.80 -4.24
C LYS A 105 -13.47 9.88 -3.03
N THR A 106 -14.22 10.30 -2.01
CA THR A 106 -14.39 9.50 -0.77
C THR A 106 -15.02 8.14 -1.02
N SER A 107 -15.91 8.01 -2.01
CA SER A 107 -16.56 6.75 -2.38
C SER A 107 -15.63 5.71 -3.00
N ALA A 108 -14.36 6.05 -3.26
CA ALA A 108 -13.36 5.11 -3.74
C ALA A 108 -12.54 4.47 -2.62
N TYR A 109 -12.64 4.96 -1.38
CA TYR A 109 -11.74 4.59 -0.30
C TYR A 109 -12.47 4.23 1.00
N GLY A 110 -11.76 3.55 1.90
CA GLY A 110 -12.14 3.51 3.32
C GLY A 110 -11.88 4.87 3.96
N ILE A 111 -12.87 5.44 4.64
CA ILE A 111 -12.79 6.78 5.25
C ILE A 111 -12.78 6.66 6.77
N LEU A 112 -11.86 7.39 7.41
CA LEU A 112 -11.74 7.44 8.87
C LEU A 112 -12.74 8.43 9.48
N ASP A 113 -13.40 8.03 10.55
CA ASP A 113 -14.10 8.94 11.47
C ASP A 113 -13.15 9.33 12.60
N VAL A 114 -12.64 10.56 12.52
CA VAL A 114 -11.59 11.07 13.40
C VAL A 114 -12.18 11.54 14.72
N CYS A 115 -11.58 11.10 15.82
CA CYS A 115 -11.96 11.49 17.16
C CYS A 115 -11.09 12.65 17.68
N ASN A 116 -9.77 12.42 17.70
CA ASN A 116 -8.76 13.37 18.17
C ASN A 116 -7.54 13.29 17.27
N GLU A 117 -6.77 14.37 17.23
CA GLU A 117 -5.58 14.49 16.40
C GLU A 117 -4.41 15.01 17.22
N ARG A 118 -3.23 14.45 16.98
CA ARG A 118 -1.96 14.91 17.54
C ARG A 118 -0.91 14.81 16.45
N ASP A 119 -0.49 15.96 15.93
CA ASP A 119 0.44 16.05 14.80
C ASP A 119 -0.05 15.23 13.60
N SER A 120 0.73 14.24 13.15
CA SER A 120 0.36 13.32 12.08
C SER A 120 -0.48 12.12 12.54
N LEU A 121 -0.61 11.89 13.85
CA LEU A 121 -1.32 10.75 14.41
C LEU A 121 -2.79 11.12 14.69
N VAL A 122 -3.72 10.28 14.25
CA VAL A 122 -5.16 10.45 14.51
C VAL A 122 -5.72 9.25 15.27
N SER A 123 -6.50 9.53 16.31
CA SER A 123 -7.31 8.51 16.98
C SER A 123 -8.61 8.33 16.22
N VAL A 124 -8.97 7.09 15.93
CA VAL A 124 -10.12 6.74 15.10
C VAL A 124 -11.24 6.22 15.98
N ARG A 125 -12.47 6.74 15.81
CA ARG A 125 -13.69 6.22 16.49
C ARG A 125 -14.61 5.42 15.57
N GLY A 126 -14.33 5.41 14.27
CA GLY A 126 -15.06 4.65 13.27
C GLY A 126 -14.34 4.63 11.94
N MET A 127 -14.69 3.69 11.08
CA MET A 127 -14.17 3.59 9.72
C MET A 127 -15.27 3.02 8.82
N VAL A 128 -15.41 3.56 7.62
CA VAL A 128 -16.47 3.17 6.68
C VAL A 128 -15.87 2.90 5.30
N GLU A 129 -16.17 1.74 4.72
CA GLU A 129 -15.70 1.39 3.37
C GLU A 129 -16.57 2.05 2.30
N LYS A 130 -15.93 2.84 1.42
CA LYS A 130 -16.55 3.44 0.22
C LYS A 130 -17.91 4.12 0.52
N PRO A 131 -17.98 5.03 1.51
CA PRO A 131 -19.21 5.73 1.82
C PRO A 131 -19.63 6.63 0.65
N SER A 132 -20.91 6.97 0.57
CA SER A 132 -21.31 8.06 -0.31
C SER A 132 -20.67 9.38 0.16
N ILE A 133 -20.29 10.27 -0.77
CA ILE A 133 -20.81 11.65 -0.77
C ILE A 133 -21.13 12.26 0.61
N ALA A 134 -22.40 12.10 0.95
CA ALA A 134 -23.06 12.68 2.10
C ALA A 134 -22.77 11.93 3.40
N GLU A 135 -22.41 10.64 3.33
CA GLU A 135 -22.20 9.76 4.50
C GLU A 135 -20.74 9.68 4.93
N ALA A 136 -19.81 10.19 4.12
CA ALA A 136 -18.39 10.20 4.45
C ALA A 136 -18.13 11.01 5.74
N PRO A 137 -17.61 10.38 6.83
CA PRO A 137 -17.44 11.06 8.12
C PRO A 137 -16.30 12.10 8.10
N SER A 138 -15.38 11.98 7.15
CA SER A 138 -14.31 12.94 6.89
C SER A 138 -13.87 12.84 5.41
N ASN A 139 -12.76 13.51 5.07
CA ASN A 139 -12.04 13.33 3.82
C ASN A 139 -10.71 12.59 4.00
N LEU A 140 -10.48 11.97 5.17
CA LEU A 140 -9.25 11.26 5.48
C LEU A 140 -9.37 9.80 5.04
N ALA A 141 -8.80 9.51 3.87
CA ALA A 141 -8.87 8.22 3.22
C ALA A 141 -7.72 7.30 3.66
N VAL A 142 -8.06 6.05 3.93
CA VAL A 142 -7.09 4.98 4.19
C VAL A 142 -6.40 4.58 2.89
N ILE A 143 -5.08 4.47 2.98
CA ILE A 143 -4.24 3.99 1.88
C ILE A 143 -3.74 2.58 2.20
N GLY A 144 -3.20 1.91 1.19
CA GLY A 144 -2.81 0.51 1.20
C GLY A 144 -1.58 0.15 2.05
N ARG A 145 -1.46 0.71 3.25
CA ARG A 145 -0.44 0.39 4.26
C ARG A 145 -1.10 0.29 5.63
N TYR A 146 -0.92 -0.87 6.25
CA TYR A 146 -1.52 -1.21 7.54
C TYR A 146 -0.48 -1.84 8.44
N ILE A 147 -0.56 -1.59 9.75
CA ILE A 147 0.03 -2.43 10.79
C ILE A 147 -1.12 -2.94 11.64
N LEU A 148 -1.30 -4.25 11.70
CA LEU A 148 -2.47 -4.88 12.29
C LEU A 148 -2.06 -5.82 13.42
N THR A 149 -2.93 -5.94 14.42
CA THR A 149 -2.77 -6.99 15.43
C THR A 149 -3.39 -8.30 14.95
N PRO A 150 -2.87 -9.48 15.36
CA PRO A 150 -3.45 -10.77 15.00
C PRO A 150 -4.94 -10.92 15.36
N LYS A 151 -5.45 -10.15 16.33
CA LYS A 151 -6.86 -10.17 16.74
C LYS A 151 -7.80 -9.79 15.60
N VAL A 152 -7.37 -8.92 14.67
CA VAL A 152 -8.19 -8.52 13.50
C VAL A 152 -8.58 -9.73 12.64
N LEU A 153 -7.76 -10.78 12.62
CA LEU A 153 -8.00 -11.99 11.83
C LEU A 153 -9.26 -12.73 12.28
N ASN A 154 -9.65 -12.59 13.56
CA ASN A 154 -10.88 -13.16 14.10
C ASN A 154 -12.13 -12.43 13.60
N ASN A 155 -11.96 -11.20 13.11
CA ASN A 155 -13.05 -10.41 12.52
C ASN A 155 -13.22 -10.64 11.02
N LEU A 156 -12.26 -11.33 10.38
CA LEU A 156 -12.29 -11.69 8.96
C LEU A 156 -13.02 -13.03 8.75
N THR A 157 -14.31 -13.08 9.05
CA THR A 157 -15.13 -14.30 8.85
C THR A 157 -15.95 -14.22 7.57
N SER A 158 -16.18 -15.38 6.92
CA SER A 158 -16.92 -15.48 5.65
C SER A 158 -18.39 -15.03 5.71
N ALA A 159 -18.96 -14.94 6.91
CA ALA A 159 -20.33 -14.46 7.13
C ALA A 159 -20.47 -12.93 6.99
N SER A 160 -19.35 -12.19 6.92
CA SER A 160 -19.32 -10.73 6.99
C SER A 160 -18.97 -10.13 5.62
N GLN A 161 -19.87 -10.31 4.63
CA GLN A 161 -19.72 -9.62 3.34
C GLN A 161 -20.11 -8.15 3.49
N GLY A 162 -19.21 -7.26 3.10
CA GLY A 162 -19.38 -5.81 3.13
C GLY A 162 -19.69 -5.23 1.75
N ALA A 163 -19.13 -4.04 1.48
CA ALA A 163 -19.28 -3.37 0.20
C ALA A 163 -18.87 -4.28 -0.98
N GLY A 164 -19.71 -4.34 -2.02
CA GLY A 164 -19.46 -5.15 -3.22
C GLY A 164 -19.59 -6.66 -3.05
N GLY A 165 -20.08 -7.16 -1.90
CA GLY A 165 -20.19 -8.60 -1.63
C GLY A 165 -18.86 -9.27 -1.24
N GLU A 166 -17.84 -8.45 -0.96
CA GLU A 166 -16.49 -8.87 -0.59
C GLU A 166 -16.27 -8.85 0.92
N ILE A 167 -15.32 -9.63 1.42
CA ILE A 167 -14.84 -9.56 2.80
C ILE A 167 -13.87 -8.37 2.88
N GLN A 168 -14.34 -7.27 3.48
CA GLN A 168 -13.58 -6.03 3.56
C GLN A 168 -12.70 -5.99 4.81
N LEU A 169 -11.43 -5.58 4.62
CA LEU A 169 -10.50 -5.39 5.74
C LEU A 169 -10.95 -4.21 6.62
N THR A 170 -11.50 -3.17 5.99
CA THR A 170 -12.09 -1.99 6.66
C THR A 170 -13.11 -2.37 7.72
N ASP A 171 -14.04 -3.28 7.40
CA ASP A 171 -15.10 -3.70 8.33
C ASP A 171 -14.51 -4.46 9.53
N ALA A 172 -13.47 -5.27 9.30
CA ALA A 172 -12.79 -6.00 10.36
C ALA A 172 -12.02 -5.06 11.31
N ILE A 173 -11.37 -4.03 10.79
CA ILE A 173 -10.69 -2.98 11.58
C ILE A 173 -11.74 -2.15 12.35
N ALA A 174 -12.84 -1.77 11.71
CA ALA A 174 -13.93 -1.05 12.37
C ALA A 174 -14.52 -1.84 13.55
N LYS A 175 -14.53 -3.18 13.46
CA LYS A 175 -14.95 -4.07 14.55
C LYS A 175 -13.96 -4.09 15.72
N GLU A 176 -12.65 -3.89 15.50
CA GLU A 176 -11.68 -3.71 16.59
C GLU A 176 -12.07 -2.54 17.50
N ILE A 177 -12.51 -1.42 16.89
CA ILE A 177 -12.96 -0.22 17.60
C ILE A 177 -14.18 -0.54 18.48
N LYS A 178 -15.16 -1.25 17.93
CA LYS A 178 -16.38 -1.67 18.65
C LYS A 178 -16.07 -2.58 19.83
N GLU A 179 -14.99 -3.36 19.73
CA GLU A 179 -14.52 -4.24 20.81
C GLU A 179 -13.56 -3.52 21.78
N GLY A 180 -13.48 -2.20 21.72
CA GLY A 180 -12.71 -1.36 22.63
C GLY A 180 -11.19 -1.41 22.41
N ARG A 181 -10.73 -1.89 21.26
CA ARG A 181 -9.30 -1.93 20.92
C ARG A 181 -8.90 -0.68 20.14
N PRO A 182 -7.72 -0.10 20.44
CA PRO A 182 -7.29 1.14 19.82
C PRO A 182 -7.03 0.96 18.33
N VAL A 183 -7.52 1.92 17.54
CA VAL A 183 -7.23 2.06 16.12
C VAL A 183 -6.77 3.48 15.84
N HIS A 184 -5.66 3.59 15.12
CA HIS A 184 -5.01 4.85 14.80
C HIS A 184 -4.87 5.01 13.29
N GLY A 185 -5.02 6.24 12.81
CA GLY A 185 -4.58 6.64 11.49
C GLY A 185 -3.26 7.39 11.60
N LEU A 186 -2.39 7.25 10.59
CA LEU A 186 -1.22 8.08 10.43
C LEU A 186 -1.34 8.86 9.12
N ARG A 187 -1.39 10.18 9.21
CA ARG A 187 -1.19 11.08 8.07
C ARG A 187 0.27 11.01 7.65
N PHE A 188 0.59 10.10 6.75
CA PHE A 188 1.98 9.92 6.32
C PHE A 188 2.46 11.13 5.51
N SER A 189 3.76 11.43 5.64
CA SER A 189 4.42 12.41 4.79
C SER A 189 4.94 11.72 3.53
N GLY A 190 4.47 12.13 2.37
CA GLY A 190 4.87 11.58 1.08
C GLY A 190 3.82 11.77 0.01
N GLN A 191 4.12 11.26 -1.18
CA GLN A 191 3.23 11.28 -2.33
C GLN A 191 2.82 9.86 -2.71
N ARG A 192 1.50 9.61 -2.70
CA ARG A 192 0.92 8.37 -3.19
C ARG A 192 0.64 8.47 -4.69
N CYS A 193 0.99 7.43 -5.42
CA CYS A 193 0.54 7.16 -6.77
C CYS A 193 -0.30 5.88 -6.78
N ASP A 194 -1.54 5.98 -7.23
CA ASP A 194 -2.46 4.86 -7.37
C ASP A 194 -2.23 4.14 -8.71
N CYS A 195 -1.39 3.10 -8.67
CA CYS A 195 -1.10 2.26 -9.83
C CYS A 195 -2.17 1.18 -10.09
N GLY A 196 -3.27 1.18 -9.32
CA GLY A 196 -4.46 0.36 -9.62
C GLY A 196 -5.22 0.87 -10.85
N SER A 197 -5.05 2.16 -11.18
CA SER A 197 -5.59 2.77 -12.40
C SER A 197 -4.51 2.93 -13.49
N LYS A 198 -4.92 2.81 -14.77
CA LYS A 198 -4.02 3.04 -15.91
C LYS A 198 -3.40 4.44 -15.89
N ALA A 199 -4.21 5.45 -15.56
CA ALA A 199 -3.75 6.83 -15.51
C ALA A 199 -2.74 7.06 -14.36
N GLY A 200 -3.04 6.53 -13.17
CA GLY A 200 -2.15 6.67 -12.02
C GLY A 200 -0.83 5.89 -12.21
N PHE A 201 -0.85 4.73 -12.87
CA PHE A 201 0.38 4.01 -13.26
C PHE A 201 1.30 4.86 -14.17
N LEU A 202 0.73 5.57 -15.16
CA LEU A 202 1.49 6.47 -16.02
C LEU A 202 2.03 7.68 -15.25
N GLN A 203 1.21 8.28 -14.37
CA GLN A 203 1.63 9.37 -13.50
C GLN A 203 2.79 8.96 -12.58
N ALA A 204 2.72 7.75 -12.02
CA ALA A 204 3.81 7.17 -11.22
C ALA A 204 5.07 7.05 -12.07
N THR A 205 4.97 6.45 -13.25
CA THR A 205 6.11 6.24 -14.16
C THR A 205 6.80 7.56 -14.50
N VAL A 206 6.02 8.60 -14.83
CA VAL A 206 6.57 9.94 -15.11
C VAL A 206 7.27 10.51 -13.87
N SER A 207 6.62 10.45 -12.72
CA SER A 207 7.15 11.03 -11.47
C SER A 207 8.47 10.37 -11.04
N PHE A 208 8.53 9.03 -11.07
CA PHE A 208 9.73 8.28 -10.70
C PHE A 208 10.85 8.43 -11.73
N ALA A 209 10.55 8.52 -13.03
CA ALA A 209 11.55 8.80 -14.05
C ALA A 209 12.18 10.19 -13.88
N LEU A 210 11.37 11.20 -13.55
CA LEU A 210 11.86 12.56 -13.30
C LEU A 210 12.63 12.73 -11.99
N ALA A 211 12.43 11.82 -11.02
CA ALA A 211 13.16 11.83 -9.75
C ALA A 211 14.53 11.11 -9.83
N ARG A 212 14.77 10.36 -10.90
CA ARG A 212 16.00 9.57 -11.10
C ARG A 212 17.07 10.41 -11.79
N SER A 213 18.21 10.63 -11.13
CA SER A 213 19.30 11.45 -11.69
C SER A 213 19.86 10.93 -13.01
N ASP A 214 19.80 9.62 -13.26
CA ASP A 214 20.26 9.01 -14.51
C ASP A 214 19.27 9.15 -15.68
N LEU A 215 18.02 9.54 -15.41
CA LEU A 215 16.96 9.67 -16.42
C LEU A 215 16.38 11.09 -16.52
N GLN A 216 16.51 11.89 -15.45
CA GLN A 216 15.80 13.15 -15.26
C GLN A 216 16.04 14.12 -16.42
N ASP A 217 17.28 14.35 -16.81
CA ASP A 217 17.63 15.37 -17.79
C ASP A 217 17.07 15.05 -19.19
N GLU A 218 17.35 13.84 -19.69
CA GLU A 218 16.88 13.37 -21.00
C GLU A 218 15.35 13.31 -21.04
N PHE A 219 14.72 12.75 -20.01
CA PHE A 219 13.27 12.59 -19.97
C PHE A 219 12.55 13.92 -19.79
N SER A 220 13.10 14.85 -18.99
CA SER A 220 12.54 16.21 -18.84
C SER A 220 12.61 16.99 -20.15
N ALA A 221 13.67 16.82 -20.94
CA ALA A 221 13.77 17.43 -22.27
C ALA A 221 12.68 16.88 -23.20
N PHE A 222 12.54 15.56 -23.28
CA PHE A 222 11.49 14.91 -24.08
C PHE A 222 10.08 15.39 -23.74
N LEU A 223 9.74 15.50 -22.44
CA LEU A 223 8.42 15.99 -22.02
C LEU A 223 8.19 17.46 -22.38
N ARG A 224 9.22 18.31 -22.27
CA ARG A 224 9.15 19.73 -22.66
C ARG A 224 8.89 19.92 -24.14
N ASP A 225 9.40 19.03 -24.99
CA ASP A 225 9.17 19.06 -26.43
C ASP A 225 7.80 18.50 -26.80
N THR A 226 7.34 17.47 -26.09
CA THR A 226 6.10 16.73 -26.42
C THR A 226 4.83 17.46 -25.96
N VAL A 227 4.82 18.01 -24.74
CA VAL A 227 3.61 18.63 -24.16
C VAL A 227 3.07 19.81 -24.99
N PRO A 228 3.90 20.71 -25.54
CA PRO A 228 3.43 21.77 -26.44
C PRO A 228 2.82 21.24 -27.75
N LEU A 229 3.33 20.13 -28.30
CA LEU A 229 2.81 19.55 -29.55
C LEU A 229 1.37 19.06 -29.40
N LEU A 230 0.98 18.61 -28.20
CA LEU A 230 -0.40 18.21 -27.91
C LEU A 230 -1.38 19.39 -28.00
N ARG A 231 -0.94 20.61 -27.65
CA ARG A 231 -1.77 21.83 -27.72
C ARG A 231 -1.95 22.36 -29.15
N VAL A 232 -1.16 21.87 -30.11
CA VAL A 232 -1.26 22.24 -31.53
C VAL A 232 -2.11 21.22 -32.31
N ALA A 233 -2.31 20.03 -31.76
CA ALA A 233 -3.10 18.96 -32.35
C ALA A 233 -4.59 18.96 -31.92
N GLU A 234 -4.97 19.83 -30.97
CA GLU A 234 -6.36 20.19 -30.62
C GLU A 234 -6.84 21.40 -31.44
#